data_AF-A0A151BHJ0-F1
#
_entry.id   AF-A0A151BHJ0-F1
#
_cell.length_a   1.000
_cell.length_b   1.000
_cell.length_c   1.000
_cell.angle_alpha   90.00
_cell.angle_beta   90.00
_cell.angle_gamma   90.00
#
_symmetry.space_group_name_H-M   'P 1'
#
loop_
_entity.id
_entity.type
_entity.pdbx_description
1 polymer ?
#
loop_
_entity_poly.entity_id
_entity_poly.type
_entity_poly.pdbx_seq_one_letter_code
_entity_poly.pdbx_strand_id
1 'polypeptide(L)'
;EYVDGFAEPFDAVILDLTDPLGPSRRLYTLEAYRRIGDIVGDDGILVTHAESPYIYQREFLTIHRTLSEVYRIVRPYGAWIPSLGPYWMFITASNVHDPKAIKPEEIGRRLRERGIETQYYGAELHGAVFTLPKNILEALEKGDVGLSTDERPLERLL
;
A
#
# COMPACT_ATOMS: atom_id res chain seq x y z
N GLU A 1 -13.39 11.27 -11.12
CA GLU A 1 -14.84 11.48 -11.35
C GLU A 1 -15.70 10.81 -10.28
N TYR A 2 -15.71 9.47 -10.14
CA TYR A 2 -16.55 8.82 -9.12
C TYR A 2 -16.19 9.21 -7.68
N VAL A 3 -14.89 9.30 -7.40
CA VAL A 3 -14.35 9.60 -6.07
C VAL A 3 -14.60 11.05 -5.65
N ASP A 4 -14.74 11.98 -6.60
CA ASP A 4 -14.81 13.42 -6.32
C ASP A 4 -16.17 13.89 -5.74
N GLY A 5 -17.11 12.97 -5.49
CA GLY A 5 -18.48 13.25 -5.05
C GLY A 5 -18.83 12.90 -3.60
N PHE A 6 -17.89 12.38 -2.82
CA PHE A 6 -18.15 11.98 -1.43
C PHE A 6 -17.91 13.15 -0.47
N ALA A 7 -18.90 13.44 0.38
CA ALA A 7 -18.83 14.50 1.37
C ALA A 7 -18.30 14.03 2.73
N GLU A 8 -18.43 12.74 3.04
CA GLU A 8 -17.93 12.13 4.28
C GLU A 8 -16.73 11.24 3.96
N PRO A 9 -15.68 11.27 4.81
CA PRO A 9 -14.51 10.44 4.61
C PRO A 9 -14.78 8.97 4.93
N PHE A 10 -14.02 8.07 4.32
CA PHE A 10 -14.02 6.65 4.59
C PHE A 10 -12.90 6.29 5.56
N ASP A 11 -13.23 5.52 6.60
CA ASP A 11 -12.22 5.03 7.57
C ASP A 11 -11.14 4.16 6.90
N ALA A 12 -11.49 3.47 5.81
CA ALA A 12 -10.59 2.63 5.05
C ALA A 12 -10.92 2.62 3.55
N VAL A 13 -9.89 2.73 2.71
CA VAL A 13 -9.98 2.60 1.25
C VAL A 13 -9.00 1.54 0.77
N ILE A 14 -9.48 0.61 -0.06
CA ILE A 14 -8.69 -0.45 -0.66
C ILE A 14 -8.67 -0.25 -2.18
N LEU A 15 -7.49 0.04 -2.71
CA LEU A 15 -7.25 0.15 -4.15
C LEU A 15 -6.81 -1.21 -4.70
N ASP A 16 -7.79 -2.00 -5.09
CA ASP A 16 -7.60 -3.28 -5.79
C ASP A 16 -7.68 -3.05 -7.30
N LEU A 17 -6.58 -2.54 -7.85
CA LEU A 17 -6.46 -2.17 -9.25
C LEU A 17 -5.72 -3.26 -10.01
N THR A 18 -5.63 -3.14 -11.34
CA THR A 18 -4.63 -3.91 -12.10
C THR A 18 -3.25 -3.28 -11.92
N ASP A 19 -2.19 -4.01 -12.29
CA ASP A 19 -0.83 -3.48 -12.50
C ASP A 19 -0.88 -2.09 -13.16
N PRO A 20 0.04 -1.15 -12.80
CA PRO A 20 0.07 0.22 -13.31
C PRO A 20 0.55 0.27 -14.76
N LEU A 21 -0.24 -0.33 -15.66
CA LEU A 21 -0.02 -0.46 -17.09
C LEU A 21 -1.19 0.14 -17.86
N GLY A 22 -0.89 0.78 -18.99
CA GLY A 22 -1.93 1.36 -19.83
C GLY A 22 -2.77 2.40 -19.06
N PRO A 23 -4.12 2.30 -19.04
CA PRO A 23 -4.97 3.29 -18.37
C PRO A 23 -4.80 3.37 -16.84
N SER A 24 -4.50 2.24 -16.17
CA SER A 24 -4.45 2.17 -14.71
C SER A 24 -3.31 3.00 -14.11
N ARG A 25 -2.24 3.29 -14.87
CA ARG A 25 -1.09 4.09 -14.42
C ARG A 25 -1.47 5.45 -13.84
N ARG A 26 -2.56 6.04 -14.35
CA ARG A 26 -3.11 7.32 -13.87
C ARG A 26 -3.72 7.24 -12.48
N LEU A 27 -4.02 6.04 -11.98
CA LEU A 27 -4.55 5.81 -10.64
C LEU A 27 -3.43 5.68 -9.58
N TYR A 28 -2.17 5.61 -10.02
CA TYR A 28 -0.97 5.51 -9.19
C TYR A 28 -0.17 6.83 -9.18
N THR A 29 -0.79 7.95 -9.54
CA THR A 29 -0.14 9.27 -9.59
C THR A 29 -0.30 10.00 -8.27
N LEU A 30 0.57 10.97 -8.02
CA LEU A 30 0.49 11.87 -6.88
C LEU A 30 -0.88 12.57 -6.80
N GLU A 31 -1.40 13.01 -7.95
CA GLU A 31 -2.68 13.69 -8.07
C GLU A 31 -3.86 12.73 -7.80
N ALA A 32 -3.76 11.47 -8.22
CA ALA A 32 -4.74 10.45 -7.84
C ALA A 32 -4.70 10.18 -6.33
N TYR A 33 -3.51 9.98 -5.74
CA TYR A 33 -3.40 9.72 -4.31
C TYR A 33 -3.82 10.89 -3.43
N ARG A 34 -3.61 12.14 -3.85
CA ARG A 34 -4.13 13.32 -3.14
C ARG A 34 -5.66 13.34 -3.12
N ARG A 35 -6.29 13.15 -4.28
CA ARG A 35 -7.76 13.07 -4.38
C ARG A 35 -8.33 11.93 -3.52
N ILE A 36 -7.66 10.77 -3.52
CA ILE A 36 -8.05 9.65 -2.66
C ILE A 36 -7.83 9.99 -1.18
N GLY A 37 -6.74 10.68 -0.85
CA GLY A 37 -6.45 11.16 0.51
C GLY A 37 -7.54 12.08 1.05
N ASP A 38 -8.09 12.97 0.23
CA ASP A 38 -9.20 13.84 0.62
C ASP A 38 -10.45 13.04 1.04
N ILE A 39 -10.63 11.83 0.50
CA ILE A 39 -11.77 10.94 0.75
C ILE A 39 -11.47 9.95 1.88
N VAL A 40 -10.21 9.57 2.09
CA VAL A 40 -9.79 8.80 3.26
C VAL A 40 -9.85 9.66 4.52
N GLY A 41 -9.59 10.96 4.38
CA GLY A 41 -9.45 11.88 5.50
C GLY A 41 -8.17 11.63 6.31
N ASP A 42 -7.95 12.44 7.35
CA ASP A 42 -6.71 12.39 8.12
C ASP A 42 -6.56 11.12 8.98
N ASP A 43 -7.67 10.60 9.52
CA ASP A 43 -7.65 9.43 10.41
C ASP A 43 -7.75 8.11 9.65
N GLY A 44 -8.17 8.13 8.38
CA GLY A 44 -8.37 6.92 7.60
C GLY A 44 -7.09 6.22 7.18
N ILE A 45 -7.26 5.04 6.58
CA ILE A 45 -6.16 4.23 6.02
C ILE A 45 -6.43 3.83 4.57
N LEU A 46 -5.41 4.00 3.74
CA LEU A 46 -5.37 3.52 2.36
C LEU A 46 -4.56 2.23 2.27
N VAL A 47 -4.99 1.29 1.43
CA VAL A 47 -4.20 0.10 1.04
C VAL A 47 -4.18 -0.04 -0.47
N THR A 48 -3.04 -0.40 -1.05
CA THR A 48 -2.93 -0.77 -2.47
C THR A 48 -1.90 -1.89 -2.66
N HIS A 49 -2.06 -2.70 -3.71
CA HIS A 49 -0.97 -3.58 -4.13
C HIS A 49 0.14 -2.76 -4.79
N ALA A 50 1.39 -3.23 -4.70
CA ALA A 50 2.56 -2.46 -5.13
C ALA A 50 3.59 -3.34 -5.85
N GLU A 51 3.11 -4.33 -6.60
CA GLU A 51 3.93 -5.21 -7.44
C GLU A 51 4.94 -6.07 -6.67
N SER A 52 5.75 -6.85 -7.39
CA SER A 52 6.87 -7.57 -6.79
C SER A 52 8.08 -6.66 -6.57
N PRO A 53 8.75 -6.68 -5.39
CA PRO A 53 9.91 -5.84 -5.12
C PRO A 53 11.20 -6.39 -5.78
N TYR A 54 11.11 -7.58 -6.39
CA TYR A 54 12.20 -8.27 -7.06
C TYR A 54 12.11 -8.21 -8.58
N ILE A 55 10.89 -8.31 -9.13
CA ILE A 55 10.66 -8.28 -10.58
C ILE A 55 10.42 -6.85 -11.06
N TYR A 56 9.62 -6.08 -10.32
CA TYR A 56 9.17 -4.73 -10.69
C TYR A 56 9.59 -3.73 -9.61
N GLN A 57 10.87 -3.77 -9.24
CA GLN A 57 11.39 -3.02 -8.11
C GLN A 57 11.20 -1.50 -8.29
N ARG A 58 11.39 -0.99 -9.51
CA ARG A 58 11.22 0.44 -9.79
C ARG A 58 9.78 0.86 -9.56
N GLU A 59 8.82 0.05 -9.96
CA GLU A 59 7.40 0.28 -9.80
C GLU A 59 7.02 0.27 -8.32
N PHE A 60 7.40 -0.77 -7.58
CA PHE A 60 7.22 -0.85 -6.12
C PHE A 60 7.76 0.40 -5.41
N LEU A 61 9.01 0.78 -5.69
CA LEU A 61 9.63 1.95 -5.08
C LEU A 61 8.93 3.26 -5.48
N THR A 62 8.49 3.37 -6.74
CA THR A 62 7.80 4.58 -7.24
C THR A 62 6.45 4.75 -6.55
N ILE A 63 5.68 3.66 -6.39
CA ILE A 63 4.40 3.66 -5.68
C ILE A 63 4.62 4.07 -4.22
N HIS A 64 5.59 3.46 -3.54
CA HIS A 64 5.96 3.80 -2.17
C HIS A 64 6.34 5.27 -2.03
N ARG A 65 7.24 5.77 -2.89
CA ARG A 65 7.69 7.17 -2.87
C ARG A 65 6.52 8.12 -3.12
N THR A 66 5.67 7.83 -4.09
CA THR A 66 4.52 8.68 -4.45
C THR A 66 3.51 8.74 -3.30
N LEU A 67 3.22 7.63 -2.61
CA LEU A 67 2.38 7.63 -1.40
C LEU A 67 3.01 8.41 -0.24
N SER A 68 4.34 8.38 -0.12
CA SER A 68 5.08 9.08 0.94
C SER A 68 5.04 10.62 0.81
N GLU A 69 4.68 11.14 -0.37
CA GLU A 69 4.42 12.58 -0.58
C GLU A 69 3.00 13.01 -0.13
N VAL A 70 2.11 12.04 0.15
CA VAL A 70 0.71 12.30 0.54
C VAL A 70 0.46 11.93 2.00
N TYR A 71 1.08 10.85 2.48
CA TYR A 71 0.83 10.30 3.81
C TYR A 71 2.09 10.30 4.68
N ARG A 72 1.90 10.58 5.97
CA ARG A 72 3.00 10.57 6.96
C ARG A 72 3.51 9.16 7.29
N ILE A 73 2.63 8.16 7.30
CA ILE A 73 2.94 6.78 7.68
C ILE A 73 2.67 5.89 6.48
N VAL A 74 3.74 5.41 5.84
CA VAL A 74 3.68 4.49 4.70
C VAL A 74 4.39 3.19 5.07
N ARG A 75 3.64 2.08 5.06
CA ARG A 75 4.13 0.76 5.49
C ARG A 75 3.99 -0.25 4.35
N PRO A 76 5.10 -0.57 3.64
CA PRO A 76 5.12 -1.71 2.75
C PRO A 76 5.05 -3.01 3.56
N TYR A 77 4.28 -3.97 3.07
CA TYR A 77 4.22 -5.33 3.59
C TYR A 77 4.11 -6.31 2.43
N GLY A 78 4.48 -7.57 2.65
CA GLY A 78 4.53 -8.53 1.57
C GLY A 78 3.99 -9.90 1.95
N ALA A 79 3.47 -10.59 0.95
CA ALA A 79 2.97 -11.94 1.06
C ALA A 79 3.44 -12.77 -0.15
N TRP A 80 3.65 -14.06 0.08
CA TRP A 80 3.81 -15.01 -1.01
C TRP A 80 2.43 -15.42 -1.51
N ILE A 81 2.12 -15.08 -2.76
CA ILE A 81 0.86 -15.42 -3.41
C ILE A 81 1.15 -16.48 -4.49
N PRO A 82 0.86 -17.78 -4.24
CA PRO A 82 1.33 -18.87 -5.10
C PRO A 82 0.91 -18.76 -6.57
N SER A 83 -0.28 -18.24 -6.84
CA SER A 83 -0.80 -18.07 -8.20
C SER A 83 -0.10 -16.96 -8.99
N LEU A 84 0.50 -15.99 -8.32
CA LEU A 84 1.24 -14.90 -8.98
C LEU A 84 2.66 -15.34 -9.32
N GLY A 85 3.30 -16.12 -8.44
CA GLY A 85 4.63 -16.68 -8.69
C GLY A 85 5.83 -15.86 -8.16
N PRO A 86 5.75 -14.54 -7.90
CA PRO A 86 6.76 -13.83 -7.11
C PRO A 86 6.22 -13.39 -5.74
N TYR A 87 7.13 -13.00 -4.85
CA TYR A 87 6.78 -12.31 -3.62
C TYR A 87 6.11 -10.98 -3.97
N TRP A 88 4.90 -10.75 -3.44
CA TRP A 88 4.04 -9.63 -3.82
C TRP A 88 3.95 -8.61 -2.69
N MET A 89 4.04 -7.33 -3.05
CA MET A 89 3.96 -6.24 -2.09
C MET A 89 2.60 -5.57 -2.11
N PHE A 90 2.29 -5.02 -0.95
CA PHE A 90 1.21 -4.11 -0.70
C PHE A 90 1.76 -2.95 0.13
N ILE A 91 1.05 -1.84 0.15
CA ILE A 91 1.43 -0.66 0.93
C ILE A 91 0.19 -0.16 1.64
N THR A 92 0.28 0.01 2.97
CA THR A 92 -0.68 0.81 3.71
C THR A 92 -0.18 2.24 3.86
N ALA A 93 -1.07 3.21 3.79
CA ALA A 93 -0.74 4.63 3.96
C ALA A 93 -1.80 5.33 4.84
N SER A 94 -1.36 6.09 5.84
CA SER A 94 -2.23 6.84 6.76
C SER A 94 -1.46 8.03 7.34
N ASN A 95 -2.17 9.04 7.83
CA ASN A 95 -1.54 10.13 8.59
C ASN A 95 -1.48 9.83 10.09
N VAL A 96 -2.34 8.94 10.60
CA VAL A 96 -2.49 8.67 12.04
C VAL A 96 -2.15 7.23 12.41
N HIS A 97 -2.62 6.25 11.62
CA HIS A 97 -2.53 4.84 12.00
C HIS A 97 -1.27 4.16 11.45
N ASP A 98 -0.53 3.47 12.33
CA ASP A 98 0.59 2.59 11.95
C ASP A 98 0.23 1.13 12.22
N PRO A 99 -0.22 0.36 11.21
CA PRO A 99 -0.54 -1.05 11.39
C PRO A 99 0.65 -1.86 11.93
N LYS A 100 1.88 -1.55 11.52
CA LYS A 100 3.09 -2.25 11.99
C LYS A 100 3.29 -2.11 13.51
N ALA A 101 2.78 -1.05 14.12
CA ALA A 101 2.91 -0.81 15.56
C ALA A 101 1.90 -1.60 16.41
N ILE A 102 0.90 -2.26 15.80
CA ILE A 102 -0.11 -3.02 16.53
C ILE A 102 0.48 -4.36 16.97
N LYS A 103 0.42 -4.63 18.27
CA LYS A 103 0.96 -5.87 18.84
C LYS A 103 0.06 -7.08 18.51
N PRO A 104 0.63 -8.29 18.41
CA PRO A 104 -0.14 -9.52 18.14
C PRO A 104 -1.32 -9.73 19.09
N GLU A 105 -1.18 -9.39 20.38
CA GLU A 105 -2.24 -9.58 21.37
C GLU A 105 -3.48 -8.75 21.05
N GLU A 106 -3.28 -7.52 20.58
CA GLU A 106 -4.36 -6.62 20.17
C GLU A 106 -5.02 -7.08 18.87
N ILE A 107 -4.25 -7.59 17.91
CA ILE A 107 -4.81 -8.21 16.69
C ILE A 107 -5.65 -9.44 17.07
N GLY A 108 -5.11 -10.32 17.92
CA GLY A 108 -5.83 -11.50 18.40
C GLY A 108 -7.12 -11.14 19.14
N ARG A 109 -7.10 -10.09 19.97
CA ARG A 109 -8.30 -9.57 20.64
C ARG A 109 -9.35 -9.10 19.62
N ARG A 110 -8.95 -8.26 18.65
CA ARG A 110 -9.85 -7.75 17.60
C ARG A 110 -10.45 -8.86 16.75
N LEU A 111 -9.67 -9.86 16.36
CA LEU A 111 -10.16 -11.00 15.57
C LEU A 111 -11.23 -11.78 16.34
N ARG A 112 -11.00 -12.06 17.63
CA ARG A 112 -11.98 -12.76 18.48
C ARG A 112 -13.26 -11.96 18.69
N GLU A 113 -13.14 -10.68 19.06
CA GLU A 113 -14.31 -9.82 19.32
C GLU A 113 -15.18 -9.62 18.08
N ARG A 114 -14.55 -9.62 16.89
CA ARG A 114 -15.26 -9.48 15.62
C ARG A 114 -15.71 -10.82 15.01
N GLY A 115 -15.39 -11.95 15.65
CA GLY A 115 -15.71 -13.29 15.13
C GLY A 115 -15.05 -13.60 13.78
N ILE A 116 -13.85 -13.05 13.52
CA ILE A 116 -13.15 -13.22 12.25
C ILE A 116 -12.23 -14.44 12.33
N GLU A 117 -12.53 -15.45 11.51
CA GLU A 117 -11.67 -16.61 11.29
C GLU A 117 -11.08 -16.56 9.88
N THR A 118 -9.77 -16.81 9.75
CA THR A 118 -9.11 -16.82 8.43
C THR A 118 -8.11 -17.96 8.33
N GLN A 119 -7.80 -18.37 7.10
CA GLN A 119 -6.83 -19.44 6.82
C GLN A 119 -5.38 -18.95 6.74
N TYR A 120 -5.18 -17.67 6.45
CA TYR A 120 -3.85 -17.09 6.21
C TYR A 120 -3.46 -16.09 7.30
N TYR A 121 -4.33 -15.12 7.58
CA TYR A 121 -4.02 -14.00 8.46
C TYR A 121 -4.27 -14.34 9.94
N GLY A 122 -3.36 -13.88 10.81
CA GLY A 122 -3.46 -14.10 12.25
C GLY A 122 -2.62 -13.09 13.04
N ALA A 123 -2.76 -13.13 14.36
CA ALA A 123 -2.11 -12.22 15.29
C ALA A 123 -0.58 -12.11 15.08
N GLU A 124 0.11 -13.25 15.04
CA GLU A 124 1.56 -13.29 14.84
C GLU A 124 1.95 -12.88 13.41
N LEU A 125 1.19 -13.34 12.41
CA LEU A 125 1.49 -13.03 11.02
C LEU A 125 1.36 -11.54 10.71
N HIS A 126 0.45 -10.83 11.40
CA HIS A 126 0.25 -9.39 11.19
C HIS A 126 1.55 -8.58 11.30
N GLY A 127 2.32 -8.77 12.37
CA GLY A 127 3.60 -8.06 12.51
C GLY A 127 4.65 -8.56 11.51
N ALA A 128 4.64 -9.87 11.24
CA ALA A 128 5.62 -10.51 10.37
C ALA A 128 5.53 -10.04 8.91
N VAL A 129 4.34 -9.76 8.36
CA VAL A 129 4.21 -9.28 6.96
C VAL A 129 4.89 -7.92 6.71
N PHE A 130 5.07 -7.10 7.76
CA PHE A 130 5.79 -5.82 7.68
C PHE A 130 7.32 -5.95 7.90
N THR A 131 7.83 -7.17 8.08
CA THR A 131 9.26 -7.46 8.23
C THR A 131 9.84 -7.81 6.86
N LEU A 132 10.62 -6.89 6.29
CA LEU A 132 11.13 -7.01 4.94
C LEU A 132 12.62 -7.42 4.91
N PRO A 133 13.06 -8.18 3.89
CA PRO A 133 14.46 -8.44 3.61
C PRO A 133 15.32 -7.16 3.53
N LYS A 134 16.56 -7.25 4.01
CA LYS A 134 17.48 -6.11 4.13
C LYS A 134 17.69 -5.36 2.80
N ASN A 135 17.83 -6.08 1.70
CA ASN A 135 18.02 -5.50 0.38
C ASN A 135 16.81 -4.64 -0.07
N ILE A 136 15.60 -5.00 0.34
CA ILE A 136 14.39 -4.21 0.05
C ILE A 136 14.36 -2.97 0.93
N LEU A 137 14.73 -3.08 2.21
CA LEU A 137 14.84 -1.93 3.11
C LEU A 137 15.87 -0.92 2.60
N GLU A 138 17.04 -1.38 2.17
CA GLU A 138 18.09 -0.54 1.59
C GLU A 138 17.62 0.13 0.28
N ALA A 139 16.81 -0.54 -0.53
CA ALA A 139 16.26 0.05 -1.76
C ALA A 139 15.21 1.14 -1.45
N LEU A 140 14.36 0.93 -0.45
CA LEU A 140 13.40 1.93 0.05
C LEU A 140 14.10 3.16 0.62
N GLU A 141 15.19 2.96 1.37
CA GLU A 141 15.99 4.05 1.96
C GLU A 141 16.70 4.88 0.90
N LYS A 142 17.27 4.24 -0.12
CA LYS A 142 17.90 4.96 -1.25
C LYS A 142 16.89 5.81 -2.02
N GLY A 143 15.70 5.26 -2.29
CA GLY A 143 14.62 6.00 -2.94
C GLY A 143 14.97 6.52 -4.35
N ASP A 144 15.88 5.84 -5.06
CA ASP A 144 16.42 6.23 -6.39
C ASP A 144 15.41 6.07 -7.55
N VAL A 145 14.20 6.60 -7.37
CA VAL A 145 13.10 6.58 -8.34
C VAL A 145 12.38 7.93 -8.36
N GLY A 146 11.79 8.28 -9.50
CA GLY A 146 10.95 9.49 -9.62
C GLY A 146 9.58 9.32 -8.96
N LEU A 147 8.82 10.42 -8.92
CA LEU A 147 7.40 10.39 -8.58
C LEU A 147 6.56 10.03 -9.80
N SER A 148 5.49 9.26 -9.59
CA SER A 148 4.44 9.10 -10.58
C SER A 148 3.52 10.32 -10.52
N THR A 149 3.32 11.00 -11.65
CA THR A 149 2.50 12.21 -11.77
C THR A 149 1.56 12.10 -12.97
N ASP A 150 0.49 12.87 -13.04
CA ASP A 150 -0.41 12.85 -14.20
C ASP A 150 0.30 13.21 -15.52
N GLU A 151 1.34 14.06 -15.46
CA GLU A 151 2.18 14.41 -16.61
C GLU A 151 3.16 13.31 -17.01
N ARG A 152 3.73 12.62 -16.01
CA ARG A 152 4.68 11.52 -16.17
C ARG A 152 4.27 10.37 -15.25
N PRO A 153 3.23 9.62 -15.64
CA PRO A 153 2.79 8.51 -14.82
C PRO A 153 3.82 7.39 -14.90
N LEU A 154 3.77 6.49 -13.92
CA LEU A 154 4.61 5.30 -13.90
C LEU A 154 4.54 4.56 -15.25
N GLU A 155 5.72 4.29 -15.81
CA GLU A 155 5.90 3.55 -17.06
C GLU A 155 6.78 2.33 -16.78
N ARG A 156 6.23 1.14 -17.06
CA ARG A 156 7.01 -0.09 -17.07
C ARG A 156 7.98 -0.02 -18.24
N LEU A 157 9.27 -0.12 -17.96
CA LEU A 157 10.27 -0.31 -19.01
C LEU A 157 10.13 -1.75 -19.48
N LEU A 158 9.65 -1.93 -20.72
CA LEU A 158 9.67 -3.21 -21.42
C LEU A 158 11.05 -3.49 -22.02
#